data_AF-I4EMJ9-F1
#
_entry.id   AF-I4EMJ9-F1
#
_cell.length_a   1.000
_cell.length_b   1.000
_cell.length_c   1.000
_cell.angle_alpha   90.00
_cell.angle_beta   90.00
_cell.angle_gamma   90.00
#
_symmetry.space_group_name_H-M   'P 1'
#
loop_
_entity.id
_entity.type
_entity.pdbx_description
1 polymer ?
#
loop_
_entity_poly.entity_id
_entity_poly.type
_entity_poly.pdbx_seq_one_letter_code
_entity_poly.pdbx_strand_id
1 'polypeptide(L)'
;MEQASATDRNCQATRRDGQPCQARALPGSAFCWAHDPTQAGKRTDARRRGGQHSAKVHRLRGLVPPRLVAVYDRLEVALGEIHGGTLTPPQAQAMASLARAMVAVLTAGELEARVRELEQAAQQSSTRWGAS
;
A
#
# COMPACT_ATOMS: atom_id res chain seq x y z
N MET A 1 49.92 -13.17 14.76
CA MET A 1 49.03 -14.02 13.94
C MET A 1 47.88 -13.17 13.48
N GLU A 2 47.91 -12.87 12.19
CA GLU A 2 47.07 -11.96 11.41
C GLU A 2 45.57 -12.30 11.54
N GLN A 3 44.74 -11.35 11.98
CA GLN A 3 43.28 -11.49 11.92
C GLN A 3 42.80 -10.87 10.60
N ALA A 4 42.52 -11.71 9.60
CA ALA A 4 41.98 -11.28 8.32
C ALA A 4 40.53 -10.77 8.49
N SER A 5 40.35 -9.47 8.26
CA SER A 5 39.10 -8.72 8.28
C SER A 5 38.04 -9.32 7.34
N ALA A 6 36.89 -9.71 7.90
CA ALA A 6 35.80 -10.40 7.19
C ALA A 6 34.90 -9.49 6.32
N THR A 7 35.37 -8.30 5.93
CA THR A 7 34.49 -7.24 5.38
C THR A 7 34.61 -7.05 3.87
N ASP A 8 35.51 -7.75 3.17
CA ASP A 8 35.85 -7.43 1.76
C ASP A 8 35.64 -8.57 0.75
N ARG A 9 34.75 -9.52 1.06
CA ARG A 9 34.46 -10.65 0.17
C ARG A 9 33.27 -10.34 -0.74
N ASN A 10 33.39 -10.68 -2.01
CA ASN A 10 32.26 -10.71 -2.94
C ASN A 10 31.34 -11.90 -2.63
N CYS A 11 30.07 -11.76 -3.01
CA CYS A 11 29.07 -12.81 -2.96
C CYS A 11 29.49 -14.00 -3.84
N GLN A 12 29.44 -15.21 -3.29
CA GLN A 12 29.85 -16.43 -4.00
C GLN A 12 28.78 -17.02 -4.93
N ALA A 13 27.57 -16.45 -4.97
CA ALA A 13 26.50 -16.94 -5.81
C ALA A 13 26.70 -16.61 -7.30
N THR A 14 26.26 -17.54 -8.15
CA THR A 14 26.12 -17.32 -9.60
C THR A 14 24.75 -16.73 -9.90
N ARG A 15 24.73 -15.64 -10.68
CA ARG A 15 23.51 -14.97 -11.14
C ARG A 15 22.78 -15.84 -12.17
N ARG A 16 21.53 -15.49 -12.45
CA ARG A 16 20.69 -16.19 -13.45
C ARG A 16 21.27 -16.20 -14.87
N ASP A 17 22.09 -15.20 -15.20
CA ASP A 17 22.80 -15.08 -16.48
C ASP A 17 24.12 -15.88 -16.53
N GLY A 18 24.39 -16.70 -15.51
CA GLY A 18 25.58 -17.55 -15.43
C GLY A 18 26.85 -16.84 -14.95
N GLN A 19 26.80 -15.52 -14.73
CA GLN A 19 27.95 -14.75 -14.27
C GLN A 19 28.05 -14.70 -12.74
N PRO A 20 29.25 -14.54 -12.14
CA PRO A 20 29.38 -14.40 -10.70
C PRO A 20 28.72 -13.11 -10.20
N CYS A 21 28.15 -13.17 -8.99
CA CYS A 21 27.57 -12.00 -8.35
C CYS A 21 28.68 -11.02 -7.93
N GLN A 22 28.60 -9.77 -8.39
CA GLN A 22 29.58 -8.73 -8.09
C GLN A 22 29.28 -7.96 -6.79
N ALA A 23 28.16 -8.27 -6.11
CA ALA A 23 27.79 -7.61 -4.87
C ALA A 23 28.68 -8.07 -3.72
N ARG A 24 28.89 -7.19 -2.72
CA ARG A 24 29.59 -7.54 -1.48
C ARG A 24 28.77 -8.54 -0.66
N ALA A 25 29.45 -9.54 -0.10
CA ALA A 25 28.86 -10.45 0.87
C ALA A 25 28.53 -9.71 2.17
N LEU A 26 27.52 -10.17 2.90
CA LEU A 26 27.21 -9.64 4.22
C LEU A 26 28.32 -10.03 5.22
N PRO A 27 28.57 -9.23 6.27
CA PRO A 27 29.49 -9.62 7.34
C PRO A 27 29.12 -10.99 7.92
N GLY A 28 30.08 -11.92 7.93
CA GLY A 28 29.85 -13.29 8.43
C GLY A 28 29.09 -14.22 7.48
N SER A 29 28.72 -13.78 6.28
CA SER A 29 28.07 -14.60 5.24
C SER A 29 28.97 -14.76 4.01
N ALA A 30 28.75 -15.83 3.24
CA ALA A 30 29.35 -16.00 1.91
C ALA A 30 28.54 -15.29 0.80
N PHE A 31 27.35 -14.79 1.14
CA PHE A 31 26.38 -14.28 0.18
C PHE A 31 26.00 -12.82 0.47
N CYS A 32 25.62 -12.08 -0.57
CA CYS A 32 25.04 -10.75 -0.41
C CYS A 32 23.58 -10.85 0.08
N TRP A 33 23.00 -9.71 0.45
CA TRP A 33 21.60 -9.64 0.88
C TRP A 33 20.61 -10.31 -0.09
N ALA A 34 20.86 -10.26 -1.40
CA ALA A 34 20.00 -10.86 -2.41
C ALA A 34 20.08 -12.40 -2.47
N HIS A 35 21.26 -12.97 -2.20
CA HIS A 35 21.52 -14.41 -2.37
C HIS A 35 21.63 -15.17 -1.05
N ASP A 36 21.69 -14.49 0.10
CA ASP A 36 21.74 -15.16 1.40
C ASP A 36 20.39 -15.83 1.72
N PRO A 37 20.33 -17.16 1.95
CA PRO A 37 19.09 -17.85 2.28
C PRO A 37 18.43 -17.35 3.57
N THR A 38 19.22 -16.95 4.57
CA THR A 38 18.72 -16.48 5.87
C THR A 38 17.95 -15.16 5.75
N GLN A 39 18.24 -14.39 4.71
CA GLN A 39 17.58 -13.11 4.44
C GLN A 39 16.33 -13.25 3.57
N ALA A 40 15.97 -14.46 3.12
CA ALA A 40 14.83 -14.69 2.24
C ALA A 40 13.51 -14.12 2.79
N GLY A 41 13.25 -14.30 4.09
CA GLY A 41 12.08 -13.72 4.76
C GLY A 41 12.07 -12.18 4.70
N LYS A 42 13.22 -11.55 5.03
CA LYS A 42 13.37 -10.09 4.98
C LYS A 42 13.24 -9.54 3.56
N ARG A 43 13.73 -10.27 2.54
CA ARG A 43 13.54 -9.90 1.13
C ARG A 43 12.07 -9.94 0.72
N THR A 44 11.35 -10.97 1.12
CA THR A 44 9.91 -11.08 0.82
C THR A 44 9.13 -9.95 1.49
N ASP A 45 9.43 -9.63 2.74
CA ASP A 45 8.80 -8.49 3.42
C ASP A 45 9.16 -7.14 2.77
N ALA A 46 10.42 -6.93 2.41
CA ALA A 46 10.86 -5.72 1.72
C ALA A 46 10.19 -5.55 0.34
N ARG A 47 10.02 -6.64 -0.43
CA ARG A 47 9.28 -6.63 -1.70
C ARG A 47 7.80 -6.30 -1.50
N ARG A 48 7.18 -6.86 -0.46
CA ARG A 48 5.78 -6.56 -0.09
C ARG A 48 5.62 -5.07 0.22
N ARG A 49 6.49 -4.50 1.06
CA ARG A 49 6.51 -3.05 1.36
C ARG A 49 6.76 -2.21 0.11
N GLY A 50 7.72 -2.59 -0.73
CA GLY A 50 7.97 -1.90 -2.00
C GLY A 50 6.78 -1.92 -2.95
N GLY A 51 6.01 -3.01 -2.97
CA GLY A 51 4.75 -3.12 -3.73
C GLY A 51 3.67 -2.17 -3.21
N GLN A 52 3.51 -2.09 -1.88
CA GLN A 52 2.58 -1.17 -1.22
C GLN A 52 2.92 0.31 -1.49
N HIS A 53 4.21 0.63 -1.65
CA HIS A 53 4.68 1.98 -1.96
C HIS A 53 5.00 2.20 -3.44
N SER A 54 4.51 1.33 -4.34
CA SER A 54 4.78 1.46 -5.77
C SER A 54 4.15 2.74 -6.34
N ALA A 55 4.80 3.35 -7.33
CA ALA A 55 4.28 4.50 -8.08
C ALA A 55 2.88 4.25 -8.70
N LYS A 56 2.49 2.98 -8.90
CA LYS A 56 1.13 2.60 -9.32
C LYS A 56 0.11 2.80 -8.19
N VAL A 57 0.44 2.38 -6.96
CA VAL A 57 -0.39 2.58 -5.76
C VAL A 57 -0.52 4.08 -5.46
N HIS A 58 0.58 4.83 -5.54
CA HIS A 58 0.55 6.28 -5.36
C HIS A 58 -0.35 7.00 -6.39
N ARG A 59 -0.37 6.56 -7.64
CA ARG A 59 -1.30 7.11 -8.66
C ARG A 59 -2.76 6.79 -8.35
N LEU A 60 -3.05 5.59 -7.87
CA LEU A 60 -4.41 5.21 -7.47
C LEU A 60 -4.91 6.06 -6.27
N ARG A 61 -4.02 6.42 -5.34
CA ARG A 61 -4.36 7.36 -4.25
C ARG A 61 -4.79 8.74 -4.75
N GLY A 62 -4.26 9.20 -5.89
CA GLY A 62 -4.68 10.46 -6.51
C GLY A 62 -6.10 10.45 -7.08
N LEU A 63 -6.70 9.26 -7.25
CA LEU A 63 -8.09 9.09 -7.70
C LEU A 63 -9.07 8.98 -6.54
N VAL A 64 -8.57 8.81 -5.31
CA VAL A 64 -9.39 8.72 -4.10
C VAL A 64 -9.72 10.13 -3.62
N PRO A 65 -10.99 10.47 -3.36
CA PRO A 65 -11.34 11.75 -2.74
C PRO A 65 -10.48 11.97 -1.49
N PRO A 66 -9.90 13.17 -1.27
CA PRO A 66 -8.94 13.42 -0.17
C PRO A 66 -9.43 12.95 1.21
N ARG A 67 -10.74 13.03 1.44
CA ARG A 67 -11.43 12.62 2.68
C ARG A 67 -11.41 11.11 2.92
N LEU A 68 -11.25 10.31 1.87
CA LEU A 68 -11.26 8.84 1.89
C LEU A 68 -9.86 8.22 1.93
N VAL A 69 -8.80 9.01 1.75
CA VAL A 69 -7.41 8.52 1.67
C VAL A 69 -7.02 7.75 2.94
N ALA A 70 -7.33 8.28 4.13
CA ALA A 70 -7.02 7.60 5.38
C ALA A 70 -7.73 6.24 5.54
N VAL A 71 -8.97 6.14 5.06
CA VAL A 71 -9.74 4.90 5.07
C VAL A 71 -9.13 3.89 4.10
N TYR A 72 -8.82 4.33 2.89
CA TYR A 72 -8.17 3.50 1.87
C TYR A 72 -6.83 2.93 2.35
N ASP A 73 -5.98 3.78 2.92
CA ASP A 73 -4.67 3.39 3.45
C ASP A 73 -4.80 2.30 4.52
N ARG A 74 -5.79 2.44 5.42
CA ARG A 74 -6.00 1.46 6.49
C ARG A 74 -6.47 0.11 5.94
N LEU A 75 -7.30 0.11 4.90
CA LEU A 75 -7.78 -1.12 4.25
C LEU A 75 -6.68 -1.82 3.45
N GLU A 76 -5.79 -1.05 2.83
CA GLU A 76 -4.64 -1.61 2.12
C GLU A 76 -3.66 -2.32 3.07
N VAL A 77 -3.43 -1.75 4.26
CA VAL A 77 -2.66 -2.40 5.33
C VAL A 77 -3.33 -3.70 5.77
N ALA A 78 -4.63 -3.66 6.05
CA ALA A 78 -5.41 -4.83 6.45
C ALA A 78 -5.36 -5.96 5.42
N LEU A 79 -5.46 -5.63 4.13
CA LEU A 79 -5.35 -6.59 3.04
C LEU A 79 -3.98 -7.30 3.03
N GLY A 80 -2.91 -6.55 3.32
CA GLY A 80 -1.57 -7.10 3.48
C GLY A 80 -1.44 -8.03 4.69
N GLU A 81 -2.04 -7.68 5.83
CA GLU A 81 -2.06 -8.49 7.06
C GLU A 81 -2.84 -9.81 6.88
N ILE A 82 -3.91 -9.81 6.09
CA ILE A 82 -4.66 -11.03 5.72
C ILE A 82 -3.82 -11.93 4.84
N HIS A 83 -3.21 -11.38 3.78
CA HIS A 83 -2.37 -12.17 2.88
C HIS A 83 -1.12 -12.73 3.58
N GLY A 84 -0.60 -12.01 4.58
CA GLY A 84 0.50 -12.46 5.43
C GLY A 84 0.11 -13.48 6.51
N GLY A 85 -1.17 -13.87 6.60
CA GLY A 85 -1.66 -14.82 7.61
C GLY A 85 -1.69 -14.26 9.04
N THR A 86 -1.57 -12.95 9.20
CA THR A 86 -1.57 -12.26 10.50
C THR A 86 -3.00 -11.99 10.99
N LEU A 87 -3.92 -11.74 10.06
CA LEU A 87 -5.35 -11.63 10.31
C LEU A 87 -6.07 -12.93 9.96
N THR A 88 -6.96 -13.37 10.83
CA THR A 88 -7.85 -14.51 10.56
C THR A 88 -8.99 -14.12 9.61
N PRO A 89 -9.58 -15.06 8.85
CA PRO A 89 -10.71 -14.76 7.96
C PRO A 89 -11.91 -14.08 8.65
N PRO A 90 -12.31 -14.42 9.89
CA PRO A 90 -13.36 -13.68 10.59
C PRO A 90 -12.99 -12.23 10.89
N GLN A 91 -11.74 -11.97 11.29
CA GLN A 91 -11.26 -10.60 11.53
C GLN A 91 -11.22 -9.80 10.22
N ALA A 92 -10.78 -10.42 9.12
CA ALA A 92 -10.81 -9.85 7.78
C ALA A 92 -12.23 -9.42 7.38
N GLN A 93 -13.21 -10.29 7.61
CA GLN A 93 -14.61 -10.02 7.27
C GLN A 93 -15.18 -8.86 8.10
N ALA A 94 -14.86 -8.79 9.40
CA ALA A 94 -15.26 -7.68 10.25
C ALA A 94 -14.69 -6.33 9.77
N MET A 95 -13.41 -6.31 9.39
CA MET A 95 -12.76 -5.10 8.84
C MET A 95 -13.40 -4.68 7.52
N ALA A 96 -13.69 -5.62 6.61
CA ALA A 96 -14.36 -5.33 5.35
C ALA A 96 -15.77 -4.78 5.55
N SER A 97 -16.51 -5.24 6.57
CA SER A 97 -17.82 -4.71 6.92
C SER A 97 -17.75 -3.27 7.42
N LEU A 98 -16.80 -2.95 8.31
CA LEU A 98 -16.57 -1.59 8.79
C LEU A 98 -16.17 -0.65 7.65
N ALA A 99 -15.29 -1.10 6.76
CA ALA A 99 -14.88 -0.39 5.55
C ALA A 99 -16.08 0.05 4.71
N ARG A 100 -16.97 -0.91 4.41
CA ARG A 100 -18.18 -0.67 3.62
C ARG A 100 -19.10 0.35 4.30
N ALA A 101 -19.27 0.26 5.62
CA ALA A 101 -20.08 1.21 6.38
C ALA A 101 -19.51 2.63 6.30
N MET A 102 -18.19 2.80 6.47
CA MET A 102 -17.54 4.11 6.37
C MET A 102 -17.69 4.72 4.98
N VAL A 103 -17.47 3.94 3.92
CA VAL A 103 -17.64 4.38 2.53
C VAL A 103 -19.10 4.77 2.25
N ALA A 104 -20.06 4.00 2.76
CA ALA A 104 -21.49 4.29 2.58
C ALA A 104 -21.88 5.63 3.24
N VAL A 105 -21.45 5.89 4.48
CA VAL A 105 -21.73 7.15 5.18
C VAL A 105 -21.13 8.35 4.44
N LEU A 106 -19.89 8.23 3.96
CA LEU A 106 -19.21 9.31 3.25
C LEU A 106 -19.89 9.61 1.90
N THR A 107 -20.19 8.57 1.13
CA THR A 107 -20.90 8.70 -0.14
C THR A 107 -22.29 9.31 0.05
N ALA A 108 -23.02 8.89 1.08
CA ALA A 108 -24.34 9.44 1.40
C ALA A 108 -24.26 10.94 1.72
N GLY A 109 -23.32 11.35 2.57
CA GLY A 109 -23.13 12.76 2.91
C GLY A 109 -22.73 13.64 1.72
N GLU A 110 -21.88 13.13 0.81
CA GLU A 110 -21.51 13.83 -0.43
C GLU A 110 -22.71 13.99 -1.38
N LEU A 111 -23.54 12.94 -1.51
CA LEU A 111 -24.76 12.99 -2.32
C LEU A 111 -25.76 13.98 -1.73
N GLU A 112 -26.00 13.94 -0.42
CA GLU A 112 -26.89 14.90 0.25
C GLU A 112 -26.43 16.35 0.07
N ALA A 113 -25.13 16.62 0.15
CA ALA A 113 -24.59 17.96 -0.08
C ALA A 113 -24.88 18.45 -1.51
N ARG A 114 -24.62 17.59 -2.51
CA ARG A 114 -24.90 17.90 -3.91
C ARG A 114 -26.39 18.10 -4.18
N VAL A 115 -27.25 17.29 -3.57
CA VAL A 115 -28.72 17.45 -3.68
C VAL A 115 -29.15 18.80 -3.13
N ARG A 116 -28.68 19.18 -1.92
CA ARG A 116 -29.00 20.49 -1.33
C ARG A 116 -28.57 21.67 -2.22
N GLU A 117 -27.37 21.60 -2.81
CA GLU A 117 -26.89 22.64 -3.74
C GLU A 117 -27.79 22.75 -4.99
N LEU A 118 -28.19 21.62 -5.57
CA LEU A 118 -29.08 21.58 -6.74
C LEU A 118 -30.47 22.11 -6.41
N GLU A 119 -31.04 21.73 -5.26
CA GLU A 119 -32.34 22.23 -4.80
C GLU A 119 -32.32 23.74 -4.57
N GLN A 120 -31.26 24.28 -3.97
CA GLN A 120 -31.11 25.73 -3.78
C GLN A 120 -30.99 26.47 -5.12
N ALA A 121 -30.21 25.95 -6.08
CA ALA A 121 -30.08 26.55 -7.40
C ALA A 121 -31.40 26.52 -8.20
N ALA A 122 -32.16 25.43 -8.08
CA ALA A 122 -33.49 25.31 -8.68
C ALA A 122 -34.48 26.32 -8.08
N GLN A 123 -34.47 26.49 -6.75
CA GLN A 123 -35.33 27.45 -6.06
C GLN A 123 -35.01 28.91 -6.46
N GLN A 124 -33.73 29.27 -6.53
CA GLN A 124 -33.29 30.60 -6.98
C GLN A 124 -33.73 30.87 -8.43
N SER A 125 -33.62 29.86 -9.29
CA SER A 125 -34.06 29.96 -10.68
C SER A 125 -35.58 30.16 -10.76
N SER A 126 -36.38 29.39 -10.02
CA SER A 126 -37.85 29.54 -10.06
C SER A 126 -38.31 30.91 -9.57
N THR A 127 -37.67 31.44 -8.53
CA THR A 127 -37.99 32.76 -7.96
C THR A 127 -37.67 33.88 -8.95
N ARG A 128 -36.62 33.71 -9.76
CA ARG A 128 -36.19 34.69 -10.78
C ARG A 128 -37.15 34.76 -11.99
N TRP A 129 -37.78 33.66 -12.39
CA TRP A 129 -38.72 33.63 -13.52
C TRP A 129 -40.19 33.90 -13.14
N GLY A 130 -40.55 33.79 -11.86
CA GLY A 130 -41.90 34.07 -11.35
C GLY A 130 -42.16 35.51 -10.92
N ALA A 131 -41.13 36.38 -10.94
CA ALA A 131 -41.20 37.78 -10.52
C ALA A 131 -41.32 38.78 -11.71
N SER A 132 -41.71 38.31 -12.89
CA SER A 132 -41.93 39.12 -14.11
C SER A 132 -43.41 39.17 -14.49
#